data_AF-A0A3D3X8V4-F1
#
_entry.id   AF-A0A3D3X8V4-F1
#
_cell.length_a   1.000
_cell.length_b   1.000
_cell.length_c   1.000
_cell.angle_alpha   90.00
_cell.angle_beta   90.00
_cell.angle_gamma   90.00
#
_symmetry.space_group_name_H-M   'P 1'
#
loop_
_entity.id
_entity.type
_entity.pdbx_description
1 polymer ?
#
loop_
_entity_poly.entity_id
_entity_poly.type
_entity_poly.pdbx_seq_one_letter_code
_entity_poly.pdbx_strand_id
1 'polypeptide(L)' 'MKIAVIGTGAMGSVYAGLLADSGNEVWAIDLWQEHLDAIKQQGLRVEGASGDRTVQGIRISKDSSSVGICD' A
#
# COMPACT_ATOMS: atom_id res chain seq x y z
N MET A 1 -0.97 -8.32 11.03
CA MET A 1 -1.89 -9.05 10.14
C MET A 1 -1.44 -8.87 8.69
N LYS A 2 -1.87 -9.75 7.80
CA LYS A 2 -1.65 -9.64 6.36
C LYS A 2 -2.91 -9.06 5.71
N ILE A 3 -2.77 -7.92 5.04
CA ILE A 3 -3.90 -7.13 4.54
C ILE A 3 -3.68 -6.80 3.06
N ALA A 4 -4.68 -7.02 2.22
CA ALA A 4 -4.68 -6.58 0.83
C ALA A 4 -5.56 -5.34 0.66
N VAL A 5 -5.00 -4.28 0.08
CA VAL A 5 -5.72 -3.08 -0.32
C VAL A 5 -5.81 -3.08 -1.85
N ILE A 6 -7.02 -3.29 -2.38
CA ILE A 6 -7.29 -3.29 -3.81
C ILE A 6 -7.78 -1.89 -4.21
N GLY A 7 -7.06 -1.26 -5.13
CA GLY A 7 -7.24 0.14 -5.50
C GLY A 7 -6.42 1.04 -4.59
N THR A 8 -5.27 1.51 -5.09
CA THR A 8 -4.29 2.36 -4.39
C THR A 8 -4.32 3.77 -4.99
N GLY A 9 -5.53 4.30 -5.18
CA GLY A 9 -5.76 5.74 -5.39
C GLY A 9 -5.74 6.51 -4.06
N ALA A 10 -6.26 7.74 -4.02
CA ALA A 10 -6.18 8.60 -2.84
C ALA A 10 -6.59 7.91 -1.52
N MET A 11 -7.80 7.34 -1.44
CA MET A 11 -8.29 6.69 -0.22
C MET A 11 -7.56 5.38 0.10
N GLY A 12 -7.30 4.55 -0.92
CA GLY A 12 -6.59 3.29 -0.74
C GLY A 12 -5.18 3.49 -0.22
N SER A 13 -4.48 4.51 -0.72
CA SER A 13 -3.15 4.89 -0.26
C SER A 13 -3.12 5.31 1.21
N VAL A 14 -4.15 6.03 1.69
CA VAL A 14 -4.25 6.39 3.10
C VAL A 14 -4.35 5.14 3.97
N TYR A 15 -5.23 4.19 3.63
CA TYR A 15 -5.37 2.95 4.41
C TYR A 15 -4.13 2.07 4.31
N ALA A 16 -3.59 1.88 3.11
CA ALA A 16 -2.39 1.08 2.90
C ALA A 16 -1.20 1.63 3.70
N GLY A 17 -1.01 2.95 3.68
CA GLY A 17 0.02 3.63 4.46
C GLY A 17 -0.17 3.47 5.96
N LEU A 18 -1.35 3.83 6.50
CA LEU A 18 -1.60 3.77 7.94
C LEU A 18 -1.54 2.34 8.52
N LEU A 19 -2.02 1.35 7.76
CA LEU A 19 -1.98 -0.05 8.17
C LEU A 19 -0.55 -0.59 8.15
N ALA A 20 0.25 -0.23 7.15
CA ALA A 20 1.65 -0.61 7.06
C ALA A 20 2.50 0.08 8.15
N ASP A 21 2.24 1.37 8.42
CA ASP A 21 2.87 2.14 9.51
C ASP A 21 2.58 1.52 10.89
N SER A 22 1.43 0.87 11.03
CA SER A 22 1.04 0.11 12.22
C SER A 22 1.71 -1.28 12.33
N GLY A 23 2.63 -1.63 11.42
CA GLY A 23 3.40 -2.88 11.45
C GLY A 23 2.71 -4.08 10.80
N ASN A 24 1.67 -3.87 9.99
CA ASN A 24 1.02 -4.95 9.23
C ASN A 24 1.77 -5.27 7.93
N GLU A 25 1.69 -6.52 7.48
CA GLU A 25 2.07 -6.88 6.12
C GLU A 25 0.98 -6.39 5.17
N VAL A 26 1.25 -5.31 4.42
CA VAL A 26 0.29 -4.74 3.49
C VAL A 26 0.68 -5.01 2.05
N TRP A 27 -0.29 -5.45 1.25
CA TRP A 27 -0.21 -5.54 -0.20
C TRP A 27 -1.07 -4.45 -0.84
N ALA A 28 -0.45 -3.56 -1.60
CA ALA A 28 -1.11 -2.63 -2.49
C ALA A 28 -1.34 -3.31 -3.86
N ILE A 29 -2.60 -3.41 -4.28
CA ILE A 29 -2.99 -4.03 -5.54
C ILE A 29 -3.65 -2.97 -6.43
N ASP A 30 -3.09 -2.70 -7.59
CA ASP A 30 -3.65 -1.73 -8.54
C ASP A 30 -3.25 -2.05 -10.00
N LEU A 31 -3.96 -1.48 -10.96
CA LEU A 31 -3.60 -1.55 -12.38
C LEU A 31 -2.61 -0.44 -12.78
N TRP A 32 -2.50 0.62 -11.97
CA TRP A 32 -1.59 1.74 -12.21
C TRP A 32 -0.14 1.39 -11.88
N GLN A 33 0.55 0.82 -12.86
CA GLN A 33 1.90 0.27 -12.68
C GLN A 33 2.92 1.31 -12.21
N GLU A 34 2.88 2.52 -12.75
CA GLU A 34 3.80 3.59 -12.36
C GLU A 34 3.65 3.96 -10.89
N HIS A 35 2.42 3.93 -10.37
CA HIS A 35 2.18 4.18 -8.95
C HIS A 35 2.69 3.03 -8.08
N LEU A 36 2.46 1.77 -8.47
CA LEU A 36 2.99 0.61 -7.76
C LEU A 36 4.53 0.61 -7.73
N ASP A 37 5.17 0.91 -8.87
CA ASP A 37 6.63 1.00 -8.93
C ASP A 37 7.17 2.13 -8.06
N ALA A 38 6.49 3.28 -8.02
CA ALA A 38 6.84 4.37 -7.10
C ALA A 38 6.72 3.92 -5.63
N ILE A 39 5.64 3.24 -5.25
CA ILE A 39 5.47 2.68 -3.89
C ILE A 39 6.62 1.72 -3.56
N LYS A 40 6.97 0.81 -4.48
CA LYS A 40 8.00 -0.19 -4.25
C LYS A 40 9.40 0.42 -4.11
N GLN A 41 9.70 1.46 -4.89
CA GLN A 41 11.03 2.08 -4.94
C GLN A 41 11.23 3.15 -3.87
N GLN A 42 10.19 3.93 -3.57
CA GLN A 42 10.27 5.14 -2.76
C GLN A 42 9.50 5.03 -1.45
N GLY A 43 8.67 3.99 -1.30
CA GLY A 43 7.65 3.92 -0.27
C GLY A 43 6.39 4.69 -0.66
N LEU A 44 5.34 4.55 0.16
CA LEU A 44 4.10 5.28 -0.02
C LEU A 44 4.08 6.51 0.89
N ARG A 45 4.15 7.70 0.29
CA ARG A 45 3.96 8.96 1.01
C ARG A 45 2.48 9.23 1.23
N VAL A 46 2.10 9.46 2.47
CA VAL A 46 0.74 9.85 2.88
C VAL A 46 0.85 11.14 3.69
N GLU A 47 0.23 12.20 3.17
CA GLU A 47 0.16 13.51 3.79
C GLU A 47 -1.30 13.94 4.03
N GLY A 48 -1.53 14.72 5.08
CA GLY A 48 -2.86 15.26 5.39
C GLY A 48 -2.97 15.68 6.86
N ALA A 49 -4.21 15.74 7.37
CA ALA A 49 -4.49 16.15 8.75
C ALA A 49 -3.78 15.28 9.80
N SER A 50 -3.52 14.01 9.49
CA SER A 50 -2.82 13.09 10.39
C SER A 50 -1.31 13.30 10.42
N GLY A 51 -0.76 14.16 9.56
CA GLY A 51 0.67 14.42 9.37
C GLY A 51 1.18 14.00 7.98
N ASP A 52 2.50 14.05 7.78
CA ASP A 52 3.19 13.68 6.53
C ASP A 52 4.24 12.60 6.83
N ARG A 53 4.14 11.47 6.15
CA ARG A 53 5.05 10.33 6.33
C ARG A 53 5.21 9.54 5.04
N THR A 54 6.36 8.88 4.90
CA THR A 54 6.60 7.90 3.84
C THR A 54 6.80 6.53 4.45
N VAL A 55 5.90 5.60 4.13
CA VAL A 55 5.91 4.24 4.66
C VAL A 55 6.62 3.30 3.69
N GLN A 56 7.63 2.59 4.18
CA GLN A 56 8.44 1.65 3.40
C GLN A 56 7.88 0.22 3.51
N GLY A 57 8.30 -0.66 2.59
CA GLY A 57 8.05 -2.10 2.71
C GLY A 57 6.63 -2.57 2.36
N ILE A 58 5.79 -1.70 1.82
CA ILE A 58 4.51 -2.09 1.22
C ILE A 58 4.78 -2.97 0.01
N ARG A 59 4.19 -4.17 -0.01
CA ARG A 59 4.29 -5.09 -1.15
C ARG A 59 3.31 -4.65 -2.24
N ILE A 60 3.66 -4.91 -3.50
CA ILE A 60 2.84 -4.49 -4.64
C ILE A 60 2.44 -5.67 -5.51
N SER A 61 1.25 -5.60 -6.12
CA SER A 61 0.85 -6.52 -7.17
C SER A 61 -0.14 -5.88 -8.16
N LYS A 62 -0.22 -6.42 -9.37
CA LYS A 62 -1.26 -6.05 -10.35
C LYS A 62 -2.56 -6.84 -10.17
N ASP A 63 -2.51 -7.92 -9.40
CA ASP A 63 -3.62 -8.84 -9.23
C ASP A 63 -3.57 -9.53 -7.87
N SER A 64 -4.68 -10.13 -7.46
CA SER A 64 -4.80 -10.81 -6.17
C SER A 64 -4.21 -12.23 -6.18
N SER A 65 -3.92 -12.82 -7.34
CA SER A 65 -3.52 -14.23 -7.43
C SER A 65 -2.16 -14.49 -6.80
N SER A 66 -1.27 -13.50 -6.81
CA SER A 66 0.08 -13.56 -6.24
C SER A 66 0.14 -13.16 -4.76
N VAL A 67 -0.93 -12.61 -4.19
CA VAL A 67 -0.96 -12.11 -2.81
C VAL A 67 -1.23 -13.24 -1.80
N GLY A 68 -2.03 -14.24 -2.18
CA GLY A 68 -2.45 -15.33 -1.30
C GLY A 68 -3.48 -14.88 -0.25
N ILE A 69 -3.85 -15.79 0.66
CA ILE A 69 -4.85 -15.53 1.71
C ILE A 69 -4.36 -14.40 2.62
N CYS A 70 -5.27 -13.48 2.94
CA CYS A 70 -5.09 -12.38 3.89
C CYS A 70 -5.99 -12.62 5.11
N ASP A 71 -5.67 -11.97 6.23
CA ASP A 71 -6.45 -12.01 7.46
C ASP A 71 -7.77 -11.22 7.33
#